data_AF-A0A1E5VNA0-F1
#
_entry.id   AF-A0A1E5VNA0-F1
#
_cell.length_a   1.000
_cell.length_b   1.000
_cell.length_c   1.000
_cell.angle_alpha   90.00
_cell.angle_beta   90.00
_cell.angle_gamma   90.00
#
_symmetry.space_group_name_H-M   'P 1'
#
loop_
_entity.id
_entity.type
_entity.pdbx_description
1 polymer ?
#
loop_
_entity_poly.entity_id
_entity_poly.type
_entity_poly.pdbx_seq_one_letter_code
_entity_poly.pdbx_strand_id
1 'polypeptide(L)'
;MGRDAAKASRKRASSTLESQSSEYVSKMSDMSLQRTALWKECDDRANERLDKLVEIESEKLALARGKEEDRIMAMDLDKLNPLQRMVIERKQKAIAARWCSQD
;
A
#
# COMPACT_ATOMS: atom_id res chain seq x y z
N MET A 1 37.72 -54.70 30.27
CA MET A 1 36.51 -53.88 30.54
C MET A 1 36.40 -52.63 29.67
N GLY A 2 36.66 -52.69 28.34
CA GLY A 2 36.70 -51.49 27.48
C GLY A 2 35.62 -51.39 26.39
N ARG A 3 34.90 -52.49 26.12
CA ARG A 3 33.95 -52.59 25.00
C ARG A 3 32.68 -51.76 25.23
N ASP A 4 32.19 -51.73 26.46
CA ASP A 4 30.95 -51.00 26.80
C ASP A 4 31.18 -49.49 26.85
N ALA A 5 32.35 -49.04 27.29
CA ALA A 5 32.72 -47.63 27.28
C ALA A 5 32.78 -47.06 25.85
N ALA A 6 33.36 -47.81 24.90
CA ALA A 6 33.43 -47.40 23.50
C ALA A 6 32.06 -47.43 22.78
N LYS A 7 31.16 -48.34 23.16
CA LYS A 7 29.79 -48.37 22.61
C LYS A 7 28.94 -47.22 23.16
N ALA A 8 29.10 -46.91 24.45
CA ALA A 8 28.42 -45.78 25.09
C ALA A 8 28.90 -44.42 24.55
N SER A 9 30.20 -44.26 24.26
CA SER A 9 30.73 -43.02 23.67
C SER A 9 30.22 -42.81 22.24
N ARG A 10 30.19 -43.85 21.40
CA ARG A 10 29.64 -43.76 20.04
C ARG A 10 28.15 -43.43 20.04
N LYS A 11 27.35 -44.02 20.93
CA LYS A 11 25.93 -43.73 21.03
C LYS A 11 25.69 -42.26 21.44
N ARG A 12 26.48 -41.74 22.39
CA ARG A 12 26.44 -40.33 22.77
C ARG A 12 26.83 -39.40 21.61
N ALA A 13 27.91 -39.72 20.90
CA ALA A 13 28.33 -38.94 19.73
C ALA A 13 27.25 -38.94 18.63
N SER A 14 26.61 -40.09 18.37
CA SER A 14 25.50 -40.19 17.41
C SER A 14 24.30 -39.33 17.81
N SER A 15 23.89 -39.39 19.09
CA SER A 15 22.78 -38.56 19.57
C SER A 15 23.08 -37.06 19.51
N THR A 16 24.34 -36.67 19.73
CA THR A 16 24.75 -35.26 19.62
C THR A 16 24.70 -34.79 18.17
N LEU A 17 25.15 -35.61 17.22
CA LEU A 17 25.07 -35.31 15.79
C LEU A 17 23.63 -35.22 15.28
N GLU A 18 22.76 -36.13 15.73
CA GLU A 18 21.32 -36.10 15.41
C GLU A 18 20.63 -34.85 15.99
N SER A 19 20.96 -34.47 17.24
CA SER A 19 20.48 -33.22 17.86
C SER A 19 20.94 -32.00 17.07
N GLN A 20 22.23 -31.92 16.73
CA GLN A 20 22.80 -30.81 15.95
C GLN A 20 22.18 -30.70 14.55
N SER A 21 21.91 -31.84 13.90
CA SER A 21 21.25 -31.87 12.60
C SER A 21 19.80 -31.38 12.70
N SER A 22 19.07 -31.79 13.74
CA SER A 22 17.71 -31.33 14.00
C SER A 22 17.65 -29.83 14.30
N GLU A 23 18.56 -29.31 15.13
CA GLU A 23 18.69 -27.90 15.45
C GLU A 23 18.99 -27.06 14.20
N TYR A 24 19.88 -27.56 13.32
CA TYR A 24 20.20 -26.90 12.06
C TYR A 24 18.98 -26.79 11.14
N VAL A 25 18.23 -27.89 10.95
CA VAL A 25 17.03 -27.90 10.10
C VAL A 25 15.95 -26.97 10.66
N SER A 26 15.73 -26.99 11.98
CA SER A 26 14.79 -26.09 12.64
C SER A 26 15.17 -24.63 12.41
N LYS A 27 16.44 -24.28 12.62
CA LYS A 27 16.94 -22.91 12.41
C LYS A 27 16.77 -22.45 10.96
N MET A 28 17.04 -23.32 9.99
CA MET A 28 16.86 -23.00 8.57
C MET A 28 15.38 -22.81 8.20
N SER A 29 14.49 -23.59 8.81
CA SER A 29 13.05 -23.41 8.68
C SER A 29 12.61 -22.06 9.27
N ASP A 30 13.01 -21.77 10.50
CA ASP A 30 12.71 -20.50 11.18
C ASP A 30 13.23 -19.30 10.41
N MET A 31 14.45 -19.38 9.88
CA MET A 31 15.03 -18.34 9.03
C MET A 31 14.22 -18.12 7.74
N SER A 32 13.69 -19.19 7.14
CA SER A 32 12.87 -19.09 5.93
C SER A 32 11.54 -18.41 6.23
N LEU A 33 10.92 -18.74 7.38
CA LEU A 33 9.69 -18.10 7.85
C LEU A 33 9.92 -16.61 8.17
N GLN A 34 11.00 -16.28 8.88
CA GLN A 34 11.37 -14.89 9.18
C GLN A 34 11.56 -14.07 7.92
N ARG A 35 12.22 -14.64 6.90
CA ARG A 35 12.38 -13.98 5.60
C ARG A 35 11.03 -13.66 4.99
N THR A 36 10.13 -14.63 4.88
CA THR A 36 8.78 -14.40 4.32
C THR A 36 7.99 -13.37 5.12
N ALA A 37 8.10 -13.38 6.46
CA ALA A 37 7.45 -12.39 7.31
C ALA A 37 7.97 -10.96 7.03
N LEU A 38 9.29 -10.78 6.89
CA LEU A 38 9.89 -9.48 6.55
C LEU A 38 9.45 -8.98 5.17
N TRP A 39 9.37 -9.87 4.17
CA TRP A 39 8.86 -9.51 2.84
C TRP A 39 7.42 -9.02 2.92
N LYS A 40 6.56 -9.78 3.61
CA LYS A 40 5.16 -9.39 3.78
C LYS A 40 5.04 -8.04 4.49
N GLU A 41 5.79 -7.81 5.56
CA GLU A 41 5.75 -6.53 6.29
C GLU A 41 6.27 -5.36 5.44
N CYS A 42 7.31 -5.58 4.64
CA CYS A 42 7.78 -4.59 3.66
C CYS A 42 6.71 -4.25 2.62
N ASP A 43 6.04 -5.27 2.07
CA ASP A 43 4.95 -5.10 1.11
C ASP A 43 3.76 -4.37 1.73
N ASP A 44 3.35 -4.75 2.95
CA ASP A 44 2.27 -4.11 3.69
C ASP A 44 2.59 -2.61 3.92
N ARG A 45 3.82 -2.28 4.34
CA ARG A 45 4.26 -0.87 4.47
C ARG A 45 4.30 -0.12 3.14
N ALA A 46 4.63 -0.79 2.04
CA ALA A 46 4.61 -0.18 0.71
C ALA A 46 3.18 0.11 0.27
N ASN A 47 2.26 -0.82 0.51
CA ASN A 47 0.83 -0.65 0.23
C ASN A 47 0.24 0.50 1.04
N GLU A 48 0.53 0.60 2.34
CA GLU A 48 0.08 1.74 3.16
C GLU A 48 0.58 3.10 2.62
N ARG A 49 1.79 3.14 2.06
CA ARG A 49 2.32 4.35 1.43
C ARG A 49 1.61 4.66 0.12
N LEU A 50 1.29 3.64 -0.68
CA LEU A 50 0.53 3.81 -1.91
C LEU A 50 -0.88 4.29 -1.63
N ASP A 51 -1.56 3.75 -0.61
CA ASP A 51 -2.89 4.17 -0.21
C ASP A 51 -2.92 5.65 0.17
N LYS A 52 -1.94 6.10 0.96
CA LYS A 52 -1.78 7.53 1.31
C LYS A 52 -1.53 8.40 0.08
N LEU A 53 -0.74 7.92 -0.88
CA LEU A 53 -0.50 8.66 -2.13
C LEU A 53 -1.78 8.78 -2.97
N VAL A 54 -2.58 7.73 -3.04
CA VAL A 54 -3.87 7.74 -3.72
C VAL A 54 -4.83 8.72 -3.06
N GLU A 55 -4.90 8.73 -1.72
CA GLU A 55 -5.71 9.68 -0.96
C GLU A 55 -5.31 11.13 -1.25
N ILE A 56 -4.01 11.45 -1.13
CA ILE A 56 -3.48 12.78 -1.44
C ILE A 56 -3.80 13.20 -2.88
N GLU A 57 -3.65 12.30 -3.85
CA GLU A 57 -3.93 12.62 -5.25
C GLU A 57 -5.43 12.83 -5.50
N SER A 58 -6.28 12.07 -4.81
CA SER A 58 -7.74 12.25 -4.86
C SER A 58 -8.16 13.62 -4.30
N GLU A 59 -7.56 14.05 -3.20
CA GLU A 59 -7.80 15.37 -2.61
C GLU A 59 -7.31 16.49 -3.53
N LYS A 60 -6.13 16.34 -4.12
CA LYS A 60 -5.62 17.31 -5.11
C LYS A 60 -6.53 17.44 -6.31
N LEU A 61 -7.05 16.32 -6.83
CA LEU A 61 -8.00 16.32 -7.94
C LEU A 61 -9.32 16.98 -7.55
N ALA A 62 -9.82 16.75 -6.33
CA ALA A 62 -11.02 17.41 -5.82
C ALA A 62 -10.80 18.93 -5.69
N LEU A 63 -9.68 19.37 -5.12
CA LEU A 63 -9.32 20.78 -5.01
C LEU A 63 -9.12 21.45 -6.37
N ALA A 64 -8.45 20.78 -7.31
CA ALA A 64 -8.25 21.30 -8.67
C ALA A 64 -9.58 21.44 -9.41
N ARG A 65 -10.49 20.45 -9.26
CA ARG A 65 -11.84 20.52 -9.79
C ARG A 65 -12.61 21.70 -9.20
N GLY A 66 -12.61 21.85 -7.86
CA GLY A 66 -13.28 22.97 -7.18
C GLY A 66 -12.78 24.32 -7.67
N LYS A 67 -11.45 24.51 -7.77
CA LYS A 67 -10.85 25.75 -8.29
C LYS A 67 -11.27 26.07 -9.72
N GLU A 68 -11.36 25.07 -10.59
CA GLU A 68 -11.81 25.28 -11.97
C GLU A 68 -13.32 25.57 -12.04
N GLU A 69 -14.13 24.91 -11.20
CA GLU A 69 -15.55 25.22 -11.07
C GLU A 69 -15.77 26.66 -10.58
N ASP A 70 -15.06 27.09 -9.53
CA ASP A 70 -15.08 28.46 -9.02
C ASP A 70 -14.67 29.46 -10.09
N ARG A 71 -13.61 29.15 -10.85
CA ARG A 71 -13.17 29.98 -11.97
C ARG A 71 -14.27 30.12 -13.03
N ILE A 72 -14.91 29.03 -13.43
CA ILE A 72 -16.02 29.02 -14.40
C ILE A 72 -17.20 29.83 -13.88
N MET A 73 -17.54 29.71 -12.59
CA MET A 73 -18.62 30.46 -11.95
C MET A 73 -18.30 31.97 -11.87
N ALA A 74 -17.03 32.33 -11.69
CA ALA A 74 -16.58 33.72 -11.66
C ALA A 74 -16.45 34.36 -13.06
N MET A 75 -16.55 33.58 -14.15
CA MET A 75 -16.51 34.14 -15.50
C MET A 75 -17.75 34.98 -15.79
N ASP A 76 -17.52 36.23 -16.15
CA ASP A 76 -18.54 37.16 -16.59
C ASP A 76 -18.96 36.84 -18.05
N LEU A 77 -20.22 36.44 -18.22
CA LEU A 77 -20.80 36.06 -19.51
C LEU A 77 -20.87 37.23 -20.50
N ASP A 78 -20.93 38.46 -20.02
CA ASP A 78 -21.10 39.64 -20.88
C ASP A 78 -19.81 40.01 -21.62
N LYS A 79 -18.66 39.62 -21.06
CA LYS A 79 -17.34 39.84 -21.66
C LYS A 79 -16.94 38.78 -22.68
N LEU A 80 -17.74 37.72 -22.83
CA LEU A 80 -17.46 36.60 -23.71
C LEU A 80 -18.15 36.75 -25.07
N ASN A 81 -17.55 36.15 -26.10
CA ASN A 81 -18.20 36.06 -27.40
C ASN A 81 -19.44 35.12 -27.33
N PRO A 82 -20.39 35.22 -28.28
CA PRO A 82 -21.65 34.47 -28.20
C PRO A 82 -21.50 32.96 -28.05
N LEU A 83 -20.50 32.36 -28.70
CA LEU A 83 -20.24 30.92 -28.63
C LEU A 83 -19.68 30.52 -27.26
N GLN A 84 -18.70 31.26 -26.75
CA GLN A 84 -18.12 31.04 -25.44
C GLN A 84 -19.14 31.24 -24.33
N ARG A 85 -19.99 32.27 -24.44
CA ARG A 85 -21.09 32.54 -23.51
C ARG A 85 -21.98 31.32 -23.36
N MET A 86 -22.47 30.76 -24.47
CA MET A 86 -23.33 29.57 -24.44
C MET A 86 -22.65 28.37 -23.75
N VAL A 87 -21.35 28.16 -24.00
CA VAL A 87 -20.60 27.05 -23.40
C VAL A 87 -20.41 27.26 -21.90
N ILE A 88 -20.00 28.46 -21.47
CA ILE A 88 -19.76 28.76 -20.05
C ILE A 88 -21.07 28.77 -19.28
N GLU A 89 -22.14 29.34 -19.81
CA GLU A 89 -23.47 29.33 -19.18
C GLU A 89 -23.96 27.89 -18.95
N ARG A 90 -23.78 27.01 -19.95
CA ARG A 90 -24.09 25.58 -19.80
C ARG A 90 -23.26 24.93 -18.70
N LYS A 91 -21.97 25.26 -18.60
CA LYS A 91 -21.09 24.74 -17.53
C LYS A 91 -21.52 25.25 -16.15
N GLN A 92 -21.83 26.55 -16.01
CA GLN A 92 -22.31 27.15 -14.76
C GLN A 92 -23.60 26.49 -14.29
N LYS A 93 -24.57 26.28 -15.19
CA LYS A 93 -25.82 25.56 -14.89
C LYS A 93 -25.55 24.12 -14.42
N ALA A 94 -24.63 23.42 -15.06
CA ALA A 94 -24.27 22.06 -14.67
C ALA A 94 -23.55 22.00 -13.31
N ILE A 95 -22.72 22.99 -12.98
CA ILE A 95 -22.05 23.12 -11.66
C ILE A 95 -23.11 23.40 -10.59
N ALA A 96 -23.98 24.40 -10.80
CA ALA A 96 -25.04 24.74 -9.87
C ALA A 96 -25.99 23.57 -9.60
N ALA A 97 -26.36 22.80 -10.63
CA ALA A 97 -27.19 21.61 -10.46
C ALA A 97 -26.51 20.52 -9.61
N ARG A 98 -25.19 20.35 -9.71
CA ARG A 98 -24.44 19.42 -8.85
C ARG A 98 -24.46 19.87 -7.39
N TRP A 99 -24.23 21.16 -7.13
CA TRP A 99 -24.30 21.72 -5.78
C TRP A 99 -25.68 21.55 -5.16
N CYS A 100 -26.76 21.86 -5.91
CA CYS A 100 -28.13 21.64 -5.43
C CYS A 100 -28.52 20.16 -5.22
N SER A 101 -27.75 19.21 -5.76
CA SER A 101 -27.97 17.77 -5.55
C SER A 101 -27.12 17.20 -4.42
N GLN A 102 -26.18 17.99 -3.88
CA GLN A 102 -25.31 17.61 -2.76
C GLN A 102 -25.77 18.17 -1.41
N ASP A 103 -26.63 19.20 -1.41
CA ASP A 103 -27.37 19.70 -0.23
C ASP A 103 -28.58 18.82 0.10
#